data_AF-A0A376YF04-F1
#
_entry.id   AF-A0A376YF04-F1
#
_cell.length_a   1.000
_cell.length_b   1.000
_cell.length_c   1.000
_cell.angle_alpha   90.00
_cell.angle_beta   90.00
_cell.angle_gamma   90.00
#
_symmetry.space_group_name_H-M   'P 1'
#
loop_
_entity.id
_entity.type
_entity.pdbx_description
1 polymer ?
#
loop_
_entity_poly.entity_id
_entity_poly.type
_entity_poly.pdbx_seq_one_letter_code
_entity_poly.pdbx_strand_id
1 'polypeptide(L)'
;MYVAFFATLAVMLQSETLSGSVWLLVVLFILLNGFFFFDVYPRYRYEDIDVLDFRVCYNGEWYNTRFVPAALVEAILNSPRVADVHKEQLQKMIVRKGELSFYDIFTLARAESTS
;
A
#
# COMPACT_ATOMS: atom_id res chain seq x y z
N MET A 1 -4.56 -24.62 15.69
CA MET A 1 -3.68 -24.59 14.50
C MET A 1 -2.46 -25.49 14.68
N TYR A 2 -1.56 -25.23 15.64
CA TYR A 2 -0.34 -26.02 15.83
C TYR A 2 -0.57 -27.50 16.17
N VAL A 3 -1.57 -27.82 17.00
CA VAL A 3 -1.92 -29.21 17.34
C VAL A 3 -2.32 -30.02 16.10
N ALA A 4 -3.13 -29.43 15.22
CA ALA A 4 -3.53 -30.08 13.97
C ALA A 4 -2.34 -30.29 13.03
N PHE A 5 -1.43 -29.30 12.95
CA PHE A 5 -0.21 -29.39 12.15
C PHE A 5 0.71 -30.53 12.63
N PHE A 6 0.96 -30.63 13.94
CA PHE A 6 1.78 -31.72 14.49
C PHE A 6 1.11 -33.09 14.34
N ALA A 7 -0.21 -33.18 14.47
CA ALA A 7 -0.94 -34.41 14.24
C ALA A 7 -0.82 -34.88 12.78
N THR A 8 -0.97 -33.98 11.80
CA THR A 8 -0.79 -34.29 10.38
C THR A 8 0.65 -34.70 10.05
N LEU A 9 1.64 -34.03 10.65
CA LEU A 9 3.06 -34.37 10.46
C LEU A 9 3.37 -35.77 11.00
N ALA A 10 2.85 -36.12 12.18
CA ALA A 10 3.01 -37.44 12.77
C ALA A 10 2.43 -38.55 11.87
N VAL A 11 1.23 -38.35 11.33
CA VAL A 11 0.58 -39.29 10.40
C VAL A 11 1.40 -39.45 9.10
N MET A 12 1.92 -38.34 8.56
CA MET A 12 2.75 -38.38 7.34
C MET A 12 4.08 -39.11 7.55
N LEU A 13 4.72 -38.95 8.71
CA LEU A 13 5.98 -39.63 9.03
C LEU A 13 5.81 -41.14 9.23
N GLN A 14 4.63 -41.59 9.68
CA GLN A 14 4.34 -43.01 9.89
C GLN A 14 3.84 -43.73 8.63
N SER A 15 3.58 -42.98 7.56
CA SER A 15 3.14 -43.52 6.28
C SER A 15 4.31 -44.01 5.43
N GLU A 16 4.28 -45.27 5.01
CA GLU A 16 5.30 -45.86 4.13
C GLU A 16 5.40 -45.17 2.76
N THR A 17 4.29 -44.58 2.28
CA THR A 17 4.23 -43.91 0.97
C THR A 17 4.66 -42.44 1.02
N LEU A 18 4.44 -41.76 2.15
CA LEU A 18 4.65 -40.31 2.28
C LEU A 18 5.91 -39.94 3.06
N SER A 19 6.39 -40.79 3.97
CA SER A 19 7.51 -40.49 4.88
C SER A 19 8.78 -40.01 4.15
N GLY A 20 9.13 -40.63 3.02
CA GLY A 20 10.27 -40.24 2.19
C GLY A 20 10.15 -38.86 1.52
N SER A 21 8.94 -38.33 1.40
CA SER A 21 8.63 -37.05 0.72
C SER A 21 8.35 -35.90 1.69
N VAL A 22 8.25 -36.17 3.01
CA VAL A 22 7.94 -35.14 4.02
C VAL A 22 8.98 -34.02 4.01
N TRP A 23 10.26 -34.34 3.86
CA TRP A 23 11.31 -33.33 3.82
C TRP A 23 11.12 -32.35 2.64
N LEU A 24 10.73 -32.87 1.48
CA LEU A 24 10.51 -32.07 0.27
C LEU A 24 9.32 -31.13 0.46
N LEU A 25 8.24 -31.61 1.08
CA LEU A 25 7.06 -30.80 1.39
C LEU A 25 7.41 -29.66 2.36
N VAL A 26 8.27 -29.92 3.36
CA VAL A 26 8.75 -28.88 4.28
C VAL A 26 9.61 -27.84 3.55
N VAL A 27 10.54 -28.27 2.70
CA VAL A 27 11.35 -27.37 1.88
C VAL A 27 10.49 -26.52 0.95
N LEU A 28 9.52 -27.13 0.27
CA LEU A 28 8.61 -26.44 -0.62
C LEU A 28 7.72 -25.45 0.15
N PHE A 29 7.24 -25.84 1.33
CA PHE A 29 6.49 -24.94 2.21
C PHE A 29 7.32 -23.70 2.59
N ILE A 30 8.58 -23.90 3.00
CA ILE A 30 9.49 -22.80 3.34
C ILE A 30 9.81 -21.93 2.12
N LEU A 31 10.04 -22.51 0.93
CA LEU A 31 10.33 -21.73 -0.27
C LEU A 31 9.12 -20.92 -0.75
N LEU A 32 7.94 -21.54 -0.79
CA LEU A 32 6.72 -20.89 -1.26
C LEU A 32 6.17 -19.87 -0.27
N ASN A 33 6.35 -20.10 1.04
CA ASN A 33 5.89 -19.19 2.08
C ASN A 33 7.01 -18.30 2.63
N GLY A 34 8.25 -18.47 2.17
CA GLY A 34 9.44 -17.72 2.57
C GLY A 34 9.22 -16.21 2.53
N PHE A 35 8.51 -15.74 1.50
CA PHE A 35 8.20 -14.33 1.33
C PHE A 35 7.33 -13.76 2.48
N PHE A 36 6.44 -14.56 3.09
CA PHE A 36 5.63 -14.12 4.23
C PHE A 36 6.44 -13.97 5.53
N PHE A 37 7.60 -14.64 5.63
CA PHE A 37 8.50 -14.49 6.79
C PHE A 37 9.29 -13.19 6.74
N PHE A 38 9.46 -12.62 5.56
CA PHE A 38 9.99 -11.27 5.41
C PHE A 38 8.82 -10.30 5.54
N ASP A 39 8.59 -9.79 6.75
CA ASP A 39 7.73 -8.63 6.95
C ASP A 39 8.38 -7.43 6.27
N VAL A 40 8.14 -7.31 4.96
CA VAL A 40 8.64 -6.19 4.17
C VAL A 40 7.74 -5.01 4.49
N TYR A 41 8.08 -4.30 5.56
CA TYR A 41 7.47 -3.03 5.97
C TYR A 41 8.31 -1.86 5.42
N PRO A 42 8.17 -1.46 4.15
CA PRO A 42 8.88 -0.31 3.62
C PRO A 42 8.39 0.93 4.37
N ARG A 43 9.32 1.79 4.80
CA ARG A 43 8.94 3.10 5.31
C ARG A 43 8.47 3.95 4.15
N TYR A 44 7.20 4.32 4.17
CA TYR A 44 6.59 5.20 3.18
C TYR A 44 7.18 6.61 3.28
N ARG A 45 7.62 7.15 2.15
CA ARG A 45 8.04 8.54 2.03
C ARG A 45 7.18 9.25 1.00
N TYR A 46 7.05 10.56 1.16
CA TYR A 46 6.28 11.39 0.25
C TYR A 46 6.88 11.38 -1.17
N GLU A 47 8.19 11.22 -1.27
CA GLU A 47 8.94 11.23 -2.53
C GLU A 47 8.77 9.93 -3.35
N ASP A 48 8.28 8.86 -2.72
CA ASP A 48 8.13 7.55 -3.36
C ASP A 48 6.78 7.39 -4.12
N ILE A 49 5.92 8.43 -4.09
CA ILE A 49 4.63 8.45 -4.78
C ILE A 49 4.87 8.53 -6.31
N ASP A 50 4.25 7.61 -7.07
CA ASP A 50 4.41 7.35 -8.52
C ASP A 50 5.73 6.68 -8.97
N VAL A 51 6.60 6.27 -8.05
CA VAL A 51 7.84 5.56 -8.40
C VAL A 51 7.59 4.03 -8.34
N LEU A 52 7.40 3.43 -9.53
CA LEU A 52 7.38 1.98 -9.79
C LEU A 52 6.13 1.19 -9.31
N ASP A 53 5.43 0.55 -10.27
CA ASP A 53 4.20 -0.27 -10.14
C ASP A 53 4.27 -1.47 -9.17
N PHE A 54 5.46 -1.90 -8.73
CA PHE A 54 5.63 -3.18 -8.04
C PHE A 54 5.03 -3.23 -6.62
N ARG A 55 4.38 -2.16 -6.18
CA ARG A 55 3.77 -2.05 -4.86
C ARG A 55 2.48 -1.23 -4.86
N VAL A 56 1.57 -1.44 -5.82
CA VAL A 56 0.17 -0.91 -5.76
C VAL A 56 -0.49 -1.16 -4.38
N CYS A 57 -0.21 -2.28 -3.71
CA CYS A 57 -0.71 -2.58 -2.35
C CYS A 57 0.04 -1.90 -1.20
N TYR A 58 1.24 -1.35 -1.42
CA TYR A 58 2.11 -0.80 -0.38
C TYR A 58 2.51 0.68 -0.59
N ASN A 59 2.34 1.24 -1.79
CA ASN A 59 2.61 2.64 -2.18
C ASN A 59 1.45 3.59 -1.83
N GLY A 60 0.38 3.08 -1.21
CA GLY A 60 -0.78 3.90 -0.90
C GLY A 60 -1.61 4.29 -2.12
N GLU A 61 -1.54 3.56 -3.24
CA GLU A 61 -2.42 3.81 -4.40
C GLU A 61 -3.92 3.63 -4.06
N TRP A 62 -4.23 2.96 -2.96
CA TRP A 62 -5.58 2.94 -2.36
C TRP A 62 -6.07 4.31 -1.87
N TYR A 63 -5.19 5.28 -1.63
CA TYR A 63 -5.58 6.66 -1.31
C TYR A 63 -5.96 7.48 -2.55
N ASN A 64 -5.65 7.01 -3.76
CA ASN A 64 -6.03 7.67 -5.00
C ASN A 64 -7.56 7.68 -5.19
N THR A 65 -8.25 6.69 -4.64
CA THR A 65 -9.72 6.55 -4.70
C THR A 65 -10.44 7.11 -3.47
N ARG A 66 -9.71 7.67 -2.49
CA ARG A 66 -10.32 8.28 -1.30
C ARG A 66 -10.51 9.77 -1.51
N PHE A 67 -11.75 10.22 -1.33
CA PHE A 67 -12.07 11.63 -1.31
C PHE A 67 -11.51 12.31 -0.07
N VAL A 68 -10.99 13.51 -0.26
CA VAL A 68 -10.39 14.29 0.82
C VAL A 68 -11.51 14.93 1.63
N PRO A 69 -11.46 14.90 2.97
CA PRO A 69 -12.47 15.57 3.79
C PRO A 69 -12.50 17.07 3.51
N ALA A 70 -13.70 17.65 3.49
CA ALA A 70 -13.90 19.10 3.23
C ALA A 70 -13.09 19.99 4.19
N ALA A 71 -12.95 19.57 5.45
CA ALA A 71 -12.14 20.29 6.44
C ALA A 71 -10.66 20.42 6.05
N LEU A 72 -10.09 19.42 5.35
CA LEU A 72 -8.71 19.51 4.86
C LEU A 72 -8.61 20.51 3.70
N VAL A 73 -9.57 20.50 2.79
CA VAL A 73 -9.64 21.46 1.68
C VAL A 73 -9.73 22.89 2.23
N GLU A 74 -10.60 23.12 3.22
CA GLU A 74 -10.72 24.41 3.89
C GLU A 74 -9.43 24.82 4.61
N ALA A 75 -8.76 23.89 5.28
CA ALA A 75 -7.47 24.15 5.92
C ALA A 75 -6.38 24.55 4.90
N ILE A 76 -6.36 23.94 3.70
CA ILE A 76 -5.44 24.31 2.62
C ILE A 76 -5.75 25.72 2.11
N LEU A 77 -7.03 26.05 1.87
CA LEU A 77 -7.44 27.37 1.39
C LEU A 77 -7.12 28.49 2.40
N ASN A 78 -7.24 28.21 3.70
CA ASN A 78 -6.94 29.17 4.76
C ASN A 78 -5.46 29.19 5.18
N SER A 79 -4.64 28.26 4.67
CA SER A 79 -3.24 28.19 5.03
C SER A 79 -2.44 29.36 4.45
N PRO A 80 -1.63 30.08 5.24
CA PRO A 80 -0.73 31.12 4.74
C PRO A 80 0.49 30.52 4.01
N ARG A 81 0.70 29.20 4.10
CA ARG A 81 1.86 28.50 3.49
C ARG A 81 1.62 28.12 2.03
N VAL A 82 0.40 28.29 1.54
CA VAL A 82 -0.01 27.90 0.17
C VAL A 82 -0.22 29.17 -0.63
N ALA A 83 0.42 29.26 -1.80
CA ALA A 83 0.29 30.40 -2.70
C ALA A 83 -1.16 30.55 -3.22
N ASP A 84 -1.61 31.78 -3.41
CA ASP A 84 -3.00 32.06 -3.82
C ASP A 84 -3.34 31.46 -5.19
N VAL A 85 -2.35 31.39 -6.11
CA VAL A 85 -2.50 30.74 -7.42
C VAL A 85 -2.95 29.28 -7.28
N HIS A 86 -2.44 28.57 -6.27
CA HIS A 86 -2.74 27.14 -6.06
C HIS A 86 -4.09 26.96 -5.39
N LYS A 87 -4.48 27.89 -4.51
CA LYS A 87 -5.83 27.95 -3.94
C LYS A 87 -6.88 28.17 -5.02
N GLU A 88 -6.62 29.07 -5.97
CA GLU A 88 -7.49 29.29 -7.12
C GLU A 88 -7.60 28.04 -8.01
N GLN A 89 -6.48 27.36 -8.27
CA GLN A 89 -6.48 26.10 -9.03
C GLN A 89 -7.29 25.01 -8.31
N LEU A 90 -7.11 24.86 -7.00
CA LEU A 90 -7.87 23.93 -6.17
C LEU A 90 -9.37 24.24 -6.22
N GLN A 91 -9.76 25.50 -6.07
CA GLN A 91 -11.16 25.94 -6.19
C GLN A 91 -11.76 25.62 -7.56
N LYS A 92 -11.02 25.86 -8.65
CA LYS A 92 -11.45 25.49 -10.01
C LYS A 92 -11.67 23.98 -10.14
N MET A 93 -10.81 23.17 -9.53
CA MET A 93 -10.97 21.70 -9.52
C MET A 93 -12.20 21.25 -8.74
N ILE A 94 -12.50 21.87 -7.60
CA ILE A 94 -13.72 21.59 -6.80
C ILE A 94 -14.96 21.91 -7.63
N VAL A 95 -15.02 23.07 -8.28
CA VAL A 95 -16.18 23.45 -9.12
C VAL A 95 -16.40 22.47 -10.27
N ARG A 96 -15.31 21.96 -10.88
CA ARG A 96 -15.40 21.05 -12.03
C ARG A 96 -15.70 19.60 -11.64
N LYS A 97 -15.07 19.10 -10.57
CA LYS A 97 -15.06 17.67 -10.19
C LYS A 97 -16.00 17.36 -9.01
N GLY A 98 -16.37 18.38 -8.24
CA GLY A 98 -17.13 18.25 -7.00
C GLY A 98 -16.23 17.75 -5.86
N GLU A 99 -15.96 16.45 -5.84
CA GLU A 99 -15.11 15.83 -4.83
C GLU A 99 -13.68 15.65 -5.36
N LEU A 100 -12.71 16.04 -4.53
CA LEU A 100 -11.29 15.88 -4.81
C LEU A 100 -10.78 14.59 -4.18
N SER A 101 -9.88 13.90 -4.87
CA SER A 101 -9.09 12.82 -4.28
C SER A 101 -7.75 13.34 -3.76
N PHE A 102 -7.09 12.54 -2.91
CA PHE A 102 -5.74 12.87 -2.44
C PHE A 102 -4.77 13.12 -3.59
N TYR A 103 -4.92 12.35 -4.68
CA TYR A 103 -4.06 12.45 -5.86
C TYR A 103 -4.21 13.77 -6.63
N ASP A 104 -5.42 14.33 -6.68
CA ASP A 104 -5.65 15.66 -7.28
C ASP A 104 -4.87 16.75 -6.54
N ILE A 105 -4.79 16.67 -5.21
CA ILE A 105 -4.04 17.63 -4.38
C ILE A 105 -2.54 17.37 -4.48
N PHE A 106 -2.12 16.10 -4.43
CA PHE A 106 -0.72 15.70 -4.56
C PHE A 106 -0.11 16.15 -5.88
N THR A 107 -0.80 15.95 -7.00
CA THR A 107 -0.32 16.36 -8.33
C THR A 107 -0.14 17.87 -8.43
N LEU A 108 -1.03 18.67 -7.82
CA LEU A 108 -0.92 20.11 -7.74
C LEU A 108 0.34 20.54 -6.95
N ALA A 109 0.58 19.91 -5.80
CA ALA A 109 1.74 20.19 -4.95
C ALA A 109 3.06 19.72 -5.58
N ARG A 110 3.07 18.59 -6.30
CA ARG A 110 4.28 18.11 -6.97
C ARG A 110 4.69 19.02 -8.12
N ALA A 111 3.72 19.55 -8.87
CA ALA A 111 3.97 20.53 -9.93
C ALA A 111 4.73 21.77 -9.39
N GLU A 112 4.41 22.23 -8.18
CA GLU A 112 5.10 23.31 -7.48
C GLU A 112 6.55 22.94 -7.11
N SER A 113 6.77 21.74 -6.56
CA SER A 113 8.11 21.31 -6.14
C SER A 113 9.13 21.17 -7.29
N THR A 114 8.65 21.07 -8.53
CA THR A 114 9.49 20.85 -9.72
C THR A 114 9.65 22.12 -10.57
N SER A 115 8.98 23.23 -10.20
CA SER A 115 9.04 24.54 -10.88
C SER A 115 9.91 25.53 -10.13
#